data_AF-A0A6N7AHB3-F1
#
_entry.id   AF-A0A6N7AHB3-F1
#
_cell.length_a   1.000
_cell.length_b   1.000
_cell.length_c   1.000
_cell.angle_alpha   90.00
_cell.angle_beta   90.00
_cell.angle_gamma   90.00
#
_symmetry.space_group_name_H-M   'P 1'
#
loop_
_entity.id
_entity.type
_entity.pdbx_description
1 polymer ?
#
loop_
_entity_poly.entity_id
_entity_poly.type
_entity_poly.pdbx_seq_one_letter_code
_entity_poly.pdbx_strand_id
1 'polypeptide(L)'
;MQVIVIDKDLSPKVTASLNTLYRNGCACHRVADETAALDAVAHAPVEAVLMAWTGASTLTHLARLNEADSRPAVIVLAAEADETAFAVFEQGAEEVLEVERLNGPVLWRAVRAAVARRRQRSAAPPPVLWNDSALTHLLDPVCIKDETGHWLFVNEAGARMLDLRPEETINQTDAELAARRPALMAVLRHTTLADATAWSSGAATVTDEF
;
A
#
# COMPACT_ATOMS: atom_id res chain seq x y z
N MET A 1 -6.23 1.00 -16.96
CA MET A 1 -5.28 0.21 -16.17
C MET A 1 -3.89 0.35 -16.76
N GLN A 2 -2.96 0.99 -16.04
CA GLN A 2 -1.56 1.12 -16.46
C GLN A 2 -0.75 -0.10 -16.02
N VAL A 3 -0.12 -0.79 -16.97
CA VAL A 3 0.63 -2.03 -16.71
C VAL A 3 2.04 -1.90 -17.29
N ILE A 4 3.06 -2.07 -16.45
CA ILE A 4 4.44 -2.21 -16.91
C ILE A 4 4.72 -3.69 -17.18
N VAL A 5 5.37 -3.96 -18.30
CA VAL A 5 5.81 -5.30 -18.68
C VAL A 5 7.31 -5.27 -18.84
N ILE A 6 8.02 -5.98 -17.97
CA ILE A 6 9.47 -6.14 -18.09
C ILE A 6 9.71 -7.19 -19.18
N ASP A 7 10.21 -6.72 -20.32
CA ASP A 7 10.29 -7.52 -21.54
C ASP A 7 11.51 -8.45 -21.58
N LYS A 8 12.44 -8.23 -20.65
CA LYS A 8 13.60 -9.08 -20.46
C LYS A 8 13.14 -10.52 -20.23
N ASP A 9 13.63 -11.42 -21.07
CA ASP A 9 13.41 -12.86 -20.93
C ASP A 9 11.95 -13.35 -21.08
N LEU A 10 11.05 -12.55 -21.67
CA LEU A 10 9.68 -13.01 -21.93
C LEU A 10 9.61 -14.01 -23.08
N SER A 11 8.95 -15.14 -22.82
CA SER A 11 8.71 -16.14 -23.85
C SER A 11 7.67 -15.66 -24.89
N PRO A 12 7.72 -16.16 -26.14
CA PRO A 12 6.72 -15.82 -27.17
C PRO A 12 5.27 -16.06 -26.73
N LYS A 13 5.05 -17.06 -25.86
CA LYS A 13 3.74 -17.39 -25.28
C LYS A 13 3.23 -16.31 -24.33
N VAL A 14 4.11 -15.72 -23.52
CA VAL A 14 3.77 -14.56 -22.70
C VAL A 14 3.41 -13.38 -23.60
N THR A 15 4.26 -13.09 -24.58
CA THR A 15 4.03 -11.99 -25.54
C THR A 15 2.70 -12.12 -26.27
N ALA A 16 2.33 -13.32 -26.72
CA ALA A 16 1.04 -13.58 -27.33
C ALA A 16 -0.14 -13.37 -26.36
N SER A 17 0.05 -13.66 -25.07
CA SER A 17 -0.98 -13.47 -24.04
C SER A 17 -1.23 -12.00 -23.72
N LEU A 18 -0.21 -11.13 -23.83
CA LEU A 18 -0.32 -9.67 -23.63
C LEU A 18 -1.35 -9.01 -24.57
N ASN A 19 -1.56 -9.56 -25.77
CA ASN A 19 -2.62 -9.10 -26.70
C ASN A 19 -4.01 -9.06 -26.07
N THR A 20 -4.25 -9.85 -25.03
CA THR A 20 -5.53 -9.82 -24.31
C THR A 20 -5.63 -8.64 -23.35
N LEU A 21 -4.52 -8.20 -22.75
CA LEU A 21 -4.51 -7.00 -21.92
C LEU A 21 -4.83 -5.75 -22.75
N TYR A 22 -4.19 -5.61 -23.92
CA TYR A 22 -4.49 -4.51 -24.85
C TYR A 22 -5.95 -4.50 -25.29
N ARG A 23 -6.51 -5.67 -25.66
CA ARG A 23 -7.92 -5.80 -26.06
C ARG A 23 -8.92 -5.47 -24.94
N ASN A 24 -8.51 -5.57 -23.68
CA ASN A 24 -9.31 -5.20 -22.52
C ASN A 24 -9.00 -3.77 -22.02
N GLY A 25 -8.36 -2.93 -22.84
CA GLY A 25 -8.13 -1.52 -22.53
C GLY A 25 -7.01 -1.25 -21.53
N CYS A 26 -6.08 -2.20 -21.34
CA CYS A 26 -4.86 -1.94 -20.59
C CYS A 26 -3.90 -1.09 -21.44
N ALA A 27 -3.34 -0.05 -20.84
CA ALA A 27 -2.18 0.63 -21.39
C ALA A 27 -0.95 -0.13 -20.90
N CYS A 28 -0.42 -1.02 -21.76
CA CYS A 28 0.77 -1.79 -21.42
C CYS A 28 2.02 -1.11 -21.99
N HIS A 29 2.97 -0.80 -21.11
CA HIS A 29 4.25 -0.22 -21.48
C HIS A 29 5.35 -1.27 -21.26
N ARG A 30 6.03 -1.64 -22.34
CA ARG A 30 7.14 -2.59 -22.27
C ARG A 30 8.43 -1.83 -21.93
N VAL A 31 9.17 -2.35 -20.97
CA VAL A 31 10.46 -1.80 -20.54
C VAL A 31 11.53 -2.87 -20.66
N ALA A 32 12.77 -2.45 -20.87
CA ALA A 32 13.87 -3.37 -21.17
C ALA A 32 14.33 -4.19 -19.96
N ASP A 33 14.18 -3.66 -18.75
CA ASP A 33 14.65 -4.27 -17.51
C ASP A 33 13.92 -3.72 -16.27
N GLU A 34 14.29 -4.25 -15.12
CA GLU A 34 13.74 -3.90 -13.80
C GLU A 34 14.09 -2.48 -13.36
N THR A 35 15.20 -1.91 -13.83
CA THR A 35 15.59 -0.53 -13.48
C THR A 35 14.66 0.46 -14.20
N ALA A 36 14.42 0.23 -15.49
CA ALA A 36 13.46 1.02 -16.26
C ALA A 36 12.02 0.86 -15.73
N ALA A 37 11.66 -0.31 -15.19
CA ALA A 37 10.38 -0.51 -14.53
C ALA A 37 10.22 0.36 -13.28
N LEU A 38 11.25 0.39 -12.41
CA LEU A 38 11.26 1.22 -11.21
C LEU A 38 11.17 2.72 -11.54
N ASP A 39 11.91 3.16 -12.56
CA ASP A 39 11.84 4.54 -13.04
C ASP A 39 10.42 4.89 -13.53
N ALA A 40 9.79 4.02 -14.33
CA ALA A 40 8.42 4.24 -14.79
C ALA A 40 7.39 4.29 -13.64
N VAL A 41 7.56 3.44 -12.63
CA VAL A 41 6.70 3.37 -11.44
C VAL A 41 6.83 4.62 -10.56
N ALA A 42 7.99 5.28 -10.57
CA ALA A 42 8.22 6.54 -9.85
C ALA A 42 7.57 7.76 -10.53
N HIS A 43 7.39 7.72 -11.85
CA HIS A 43 6.93 8.87 -12.63
C HIS A 43 5.48 8.77 -13.12
N ALA A 44 4.82 7.63 -12.93
CA ALA A 44 3.46 7.39 -13.39
C ALA A 44 2.67 6.52 -12.42
N PRO A 45 1.33 6.66 -12.38
CA PRO A 45 0.46 5.82 -11.55
C PRO A 45 0.31 4.43 -12.18
N VAL A 46 1.34 3.60 -12.06
CA VAL A 46 1.36 2.20 -12.52
C VAL A 46 0.53 1.35 -11.57
N GLU A 47 -0.44 0.60 -12.09
CA GLU A 47 -1.32 -0.25 -11.28
C GLU A 47 -0.77 -1.67 -11.15
N ALA A 48 -0.05 -2.16 -12.15
CA ALA A 48 0.54 -3.50 -12.13
C ALA A 48 1.90 -3.57 -12.84
N VAL A 49 2.75 -4.46 -12.36
CA VAL A 49 4.03 -4.83 -12.98
C VAL A 49 4.03 -6.33 -13.26
N LEU A 50 4.32 -6.70 -14.51
CA LEU A 50 4.55 -8.08 -14.95
C LEU A 50 6.05 -8.28 -15.14
N MET A 51 6.62 -9.28 -14.47
CA MET A 51 8.05 -9.58 -14.56
C MET A 51 8.35 -11.07 -14.59
N ALA A 52 9.38 -11.47 -15.33
CA ALA A 52 9.86 -12.85 -15.33
C ALA A 52 10.64 -13.17 -14.05
N TRP A 53 10.49 -14.40 -13.57
CA TRP A 53 11.36 -14.94 -12.54
C TRP A 53 12.75 -15.24 -13.12
N THR A 54 13.79 -14.62 -12.55
CA THR A 54 15.19 -14.82 -12.94
C THR A 54 16.08 -15.21 -11.75
N GLY A 55 15.48 -15.51 -10.60
CA GLY A 55 16.16 -15.90 -9.37
C GLY A 55 16.19 -14.79 -8.32
N ALA A 56 17.23 -14.79 -7.48
CA ALA A 56 17.33 -13.88 -6.33
C ALA A 56 17.27 -12.38 -6.70
N SER A 57 17.72 -12.00 -7.89
CA SER A 57 17.58 -10.63 -8.39
C SER A 57 16.12 -10.18 -8.49
N THR A 58 15.19 -11.07 -8.86
CA THR A 58 13.75 -10.75 -8.92
C THR A 58 13.23 -10.34 -7.55
N LEU A 59 13.67 -11.00 -6.47
CA LEU A 59 13.25 -10.67 -5.11
C LEU A 59 13.67 -9.25 -4.71
N THR A 60 14.90 -8.85 -5.02
CA THR A 60 15.40 -7.50 -4.73
C THR A 60 14.60 -6.42 -5.45
N HIS A 61 14.26 -6.64 -6.72
CA HIS A 61 13.45 -5.66 -7.48
C HIS A 61 12.01 -5.64 -6.99
N LEU A 62 11.47 -6.78 -6.61
CA LEU A 62 10.13 -6.89 -6.08
C LEU A 62 9.98 -6.13 -4.75
N ALA A 63 10.94 -6.26 -3.83
CA ALA A 63 10.97 -5.48 -2.60
C ALA A 63 10.94 -3.96 -2.88
N ARG A 64 11.78 -3.49 -3.82
CA ARG A 64 11.81 -2.08 -4.23
C ARG A 64 10.51 -1.60 -4.86
N LEU A 65 9.84 -2.44 -5.65
CA LEU A 65 8.52 -2.13 -6.23
C LEU A 65 7.43 -2.05 -5.15
N ASN A 66 7.55 -2.82 -4.08
CA ASN A 66 6.62 -2.77 -2.94
C ASN A 66 6.82 -1.54 -2.05
N GLU A 67 8.04 -1.02 -1.99
CA GLU A 67 8.37 0.21 -1.26
C GLU A 67 8.03 1.48 -2.04
N ALA A 68 7.85 1.40 -3.37
CA ALA A 68 7.50 2.55 -4.20
C ALA A 68 6.14 3.15 -3.82
N ASP A 69 6.00 4.47 -3.85
CA ASP A 69 4.78 5.18 -3.43
C ASP A 69 3.51 4.71 -4.15
N SER A 70 3.61 4.40 -5.45
CA SER A 70 2.49 3.91 -6.25
C SER A 70 2.08 2.46 -5.92
N ARG A 71 2.93 1.71 -5.21
CA ARG A 71 2.73 0.33 -4.74
C ARG A 71 2.00 -0.56 -5.76
N PRO A 72 2.54 -0.77 -6.96
CA PRO A 72 1.86 -1.55 -7.99
C PRO A 72 1.62 -3.00 -7.54
N ALA A 73 0.60 -3.64 -8.10
CA ALA A 73 0.43 -5.08 -7.97
C ALA A 73 1.53 -5.78 -8.77
N VAL A 74 2.39 -6.56 -8.10
CA VAL A 74 3.49 -7.27 -8.77
C VAL A 74 3.07 -8.70 -9.07
N ILE A 75 3.22 -9.11 -10.32
CA ILE A 75 2.89 -10.45 -10.81
C ILE A 75 4.14 -11.05 -11.42
N VAL A 76 4.56 -12.18 -10.87
CA VAL A 76 5.77 -12.89 -11.31
C VAL A 76 5.40 -14.03 -12.25
N LEU A 77 6.09 -14.11 -13.38
CA LEU A 77 5.94 -15.16 -14.38
C LEU A 77 7.09 -16.15 -14.20
N ALA A 78 6.78 -17.37 -13.75
CA ALA A 78 7.78 -18.40 -13.47
C ALA A 78 7.59 -19.63 -14.36
N ALA A 79 8.66 -20.38 -14.61
CA ALA A 79 8.54 -21.68 -15.28
C ALA A 79 7.78 -22.68 -14.40
N GLU A 80 8.10 -22.72 -13.12
CA GLU A 80 7.47 -23.56 -12.09
C GLU A 80 7.08 -22.68 -10.90
N ALA A 81 5.80 -22.71 -10.51
CA ALA A 81 5.30 -21.82 -9.46
C ALA A 81 5.58 -22.35 -8.06
N ASP A 82 5.54 -23.65 -7.81
CA ASP A 82 5.48 -24.18 -6.43
C ASP A 82 6.71 -23.86 -5.58
N GLU A 83 7.93 -24.06 -6.08
CA GLU A 83 9.17 -23.75 -5.32
C GLU A 83 9.45 -22.24 -5.25
N THR A 84 9.02 -21.49 -6.27
CA THR A 84 9.29 -20.06 -6.41
C THR A 84 8.28 -19.20 -5.65
N ALA A 85 7.03 -19.69 -5.53
CA ALA A 85 5.90 -18.94 -5.02
C ALA A 85 6.12 -18.46 -3.59
N PHE A 86 6.68 -19.33 -2.73
CA PHE A 86 6.87 -18.98 -1.32
C PHE A 86 7.75 -17.74 -1.15
N ALA A 87 8.97 -17.74 -1.71
CA ALA A 87 9.90 -16.63 -1.60
C ALA A 87 9.35 -15.34 -2.25
N VAL A 88 8.65 -15.48 -3.37
CA VAL A 88 8.08 -14.35 -4.10
C VAL A 88 6.90 -13.72 -3.36
N PHE A 89 6.06 -14.52 -2.70
CA PHE A 89 4.97 -14.03 -1.86
C PHE A 89 5.47 -13.39 -0.57
N GLU A 90 6.49 -13.95 0.10
CA GLU A 90 7.10 -13.33 1.27
C GLU A 90 7.64 -11.94 0.98
N GLN A 91 8.19 -11.74 -0.22
CA GLN A 91 8.67 -10.43 -0.65
C GLN A 91 7.55 -9.49 -1.08
N GLY A 92 6.31 -9.98 -1.22
CA GLY A 92 5.10 -9.18 -1.42
C GLY A 92 4.57 -9.15 -2.85
N ALA A 93 4.81 -10.19 -3.66
CA ALA A 93 4.08 -10.37 -4.90
C ALA A 93 2.59 -10.56 -4.63
N GLU A 94 1.76 -10.13 -5.59
CA GLU A 94 0.32 -10.36 -5.53
C GLU A 94 -0.08 -11.67 -6.21
N GLU A 95 0.73 -12.18 -7.13
CA GLU A 95 0.47 -13.41 -7.88
C GLU A 95 1.74 -14.00 -8.49
N VAL A 96 1.80 -15.33 -8.59
CA VAL A 96 2.81 -16.05 -9.39
C VAL A 96 2.09 -16.92 -10.42
N LEU A 97 2.46 -16.75 -11.70
CA LEU A 97 1.85 -17.47 -12.80
C LEU A 97 2.86 -18.36 -13.51
N GLU A 98 2.48 -19.61 -13.74
CA GLU A 98 3.27 -20.53 -14.56
C GLU A 98 3.16 -20.16 -16.04
N VAL A 99 4.31 -19.90 -16.66
CA VAL A 99 4.41 -19.54 -18.08
C VAL A 99 3.79 -20.62 -18.95
N GLU A 100 3.90 -21.90 -18.58
CA GLU A 100 3.35 -23.01 -19.36
C GLU A 100 1.83 -23.13 -19.29
N ARG A 101 1.18 -22.58 -18.27
CA ARG A 101 -0.28 -22.58 -18.15
C ARG A 101 -0.89 -21.25 -18.56
N LEU A 102 -0.05 -20.28 -18.91
CA LEU A 102 -0.47 -18.94 -19.25
C LEU A 102 -1.19 -18.91 -20.60
N ASN A 103 -2.33 -18.23 -20.59
CA ASN A 103 -3.02 -17.76 -21.78
C ASN A 103 -3.64 -16.38 -21.50
N GLY A 104 -4.08 -15.70 -22.55
CA GLY A 104 -4.65 -14.35 -22.45
C GLY A 104 -5.74 -14.19 -21.38
N PRO A 105 -6.82 -15.02 -21.39
CA PRO A 105 -7.87 -14.96 -20.37
C PRO A 105 -7.40 -15.25 -18.94
N VAL A 106 -6.40 -16.12 -18.75
CA VAL A 106 -5.80 -16.37 -17.44
C VAL A 106 -5.02 -15.14 -16.98
N LEU A 107 -4.15 -14.60 -17.83
CA LEU A 107 -3.37 -13.40 -17.53
C LEU A 107 -4.27 -12.20 -17.18
N TRP A 108 -5.31 -11.95 -17.97
CA TRP A 108 -6.25 -10.87 -17.70
C TRP A 108 -6.93 -11.00 -16.33
N ARG A 109 -7.41 -12.20 -16.01
CA ARG A 109 -8.06 -12.45 -14.71
C ARG A 109 -7.08 -12.28 -13.55
N ALA A 110 -5.85 -12.78 -13.70
CA ALA A 110 -4.80 -12.65 -12.71
C ALA A 110 -4.41 -11.18 -12.47
N VAL A 111 -4.16 -10.40 -13.54
CA VAL A 111 -3.83 -8.98 -13.42
C VAL A 111 -4.96 -8.22 -12.71
N ARG A 112 -6.22 -8.42 -13.13
CA ARG A 112 -7.36 -7.76 -12.50
C ARG A 112 -7.50 -8.14 -11.02
N ALA A 113 -7.32 -9.42 -10.69
CA ALA A 113 -7.40 -9.90 -9.31
C ALA A 113 -6.27 -9.34 -8.44
N ALA A 114 -5.04 -9.34 -8.95
CA ALA A 114 -3.85 -8.79 -8.27
C ALA A 114 -4.01 -7.29 -8.00
N VAL A 115 -4.47 -6.51 -8.99
CA VAL A 115 -4.75 -5.08 -8.81
C VAL A 115 -5.85 -4.84 -7.78
N ALA A 116 -6.92 -5.63 -7.80
CA ALA A 116 -7.98 -5.53 -6.82
C ALA A 116 -7.48 -5.85 -5.40
N ARG A 117 -6.66 -6.90 -5.24
CA ARG A 117 -6.04 -7.27 -3.96
C ARG A 117 -5.09 -6.19 -3.45
N ARG A 118 -4.22 -5.66 -4.31
CA ARG A 118 -3.32 -4.56 -3.94
C ARG A 118 -4.11 -3.33 -3.50
N ARG A 119 -5.16 -2.95 -4.23
CA ARG A 119 -6.02 -1.83 -3.83
C ARG A 119 -6.68 -2.07 -2.47
N GLN A 120 -7.18 -3.27 -2.22
CA GLN A 120 -7.75 -3.62 -0.91
C GLN A 120 -6.71 -3.57 0.20
N ARG A 121 -5.48 -4.05 -0.06
CA ARG A 121 -4.37 -4.04 0.91
C ARG A 121 -3.82 -2.63 1.17
N SER A 122 -3.77 -1.78 0.16
CA SER A 122 -3.33 -0.38 0.28
C SER A 122 -4.44 0.54 0.81
N ALA A 123 -5.71 0.19 0.61
CA ALA A 123 -6.86 0.89 1.20
C ALA A 123 -7.22 0.36 2.60
N ALA A 124 -6.74 -0.83 2.96
CA ALA A 124 -6.74 -1.26 4.34
C ALA A 124 -5.75 -0.37 5.09
N PRO A 125 -6.17 0.31 6.17
CA PRO A 125 -5.21 0.98 7.05
C PRO A 125 -4.15 -0.07 7.46
N PRO A 126 -2.89 0.35 7.68
CA PRO A 126 -1.85 -0.56 8.15
C PRO A 126 -2.37 -1.37 9.35
N PRO A 127 -1.90 -2.60 9.58
CA PRO A 127 -2.28 -3.40 10.73
C PRO A 127 -1.70 -2.76 12.01
N VAL A 128 -2.25 -1.61 12.40
CA VAL A 128 -2.17 -1.06 13.74
C VAL A 128 -3.13 -1.91 14.55
N LEU A 129 -2.64 -3.02 15.11
CA LEU A 129 -3.23 -3.69 16.28
C LEU A 129 -4.77 -3.56 16.39
N TRP A 130 -5.53 -3.97 15.36
CA TRP A 130 -7.00 -4.00 15.38
C TRP A 130 -7.48 -5.21 16.18
N ASN A 131 -6.97 -5.39 17.40
CA ASN A 131 -7.79 -6.01 18.43
C ASN A 131 -8.74 -4.90 18.89
N ASP A 132 -9.87 -4.76 18.20
CA ASP A 132 -10.96 -3.84 18.53
C ASP A 132 -11.38 -3.87 20.02
N SER A 133 -10.97 -4.88 20.77
CA SER A 133 -11.21 -4.99 22.20
C SER A 133 -10.20 -4.29 23.11
N ALA A 134 -8.93 -4.15 22.73
CA ALA A 134 -7.91 -3.67 23.67
C ALA A 134 -7.91 -2.15 23.77
N LEU A 135 -7.74 -1.44 22.65
CA LEU A 135 -7.65 0.02 22.63
C LEU A 135 -8.99 0.71 22.91
N THR A 136 -10.08 0.12 22.44
CA THR A 136 -11.45 0.64 22.62
C THR A 136 -11.85 0.74 24.08
N HIS A 137 -11.37 -0.19 24.93
CA HIS A 137 -11.70 -0.25 26.35
C HIS A 137 -10.62 0.33 27.27
N LEU A 138 -9.54 0.89 26.73
CA LEU A 138 -8.59 1.65 27.55
C LEU A 138 -9.30 2.88 28.14
N LEU A 139 -9.03 3.11 29.43
CA LEU A 139 -9.53 4.29 30.14
C LEU A 139 -8.78 5.56 29.76
N ASP A 140 -7.55 5.41 29.26
CA ASP A 140 -6.74 6.51 28.78
C ASP A 140 -7.14 6.93 27.36
N PRO A 141 -7.17 8.24 27.05
CA PRO A 141 -7.35 8.73 25.70
C PRO A 141 -6.31 8.17 24.73
N VAL A 142 -6.78 7.52 23.67
CA VAL A 142 -5.93 7.03 22.58
C VAL A 142 -6.48 7.54 21.26
N CYS A 143 -5.62 8.17 20.46
CA CYS A 143 -5.88 8.44 19.06
C CYS A 143 -4.77 7.87 18.20
N ILE A 144 -5.10 7.48 16.98
CA ILE A 144 -4.14 7.06 15.96
C ILE A 144 -4.33 8.00 14.77
N LYS A 145 -3.22 8.50 14.22
CA LYS A 145 -3.21 9.36 13.03
C LYS A 145 -2.34 8.73 11.95
N ASP A 146 -2.62 9.06 10.69
CA ASP A 146 -1.74 8.74 9.57
C ASP A 146 -0.52 9.67 9.51
N GLU A 147 0.38 9.44 8.56
CA GLU A 147 1.59 10.24 8.36
C GLU A 147 1.32 11.71 7.99
N THR A 148 0.10 12.02 7.56
CA THR A 148 -0.35 13.37 7.23
C THR A 148 -1.14 14.03 8.36
N GLY A 149 -1.33 13.34 9.49
CA GLY A 149 -2.02 13.83 10.68
C GLY A 149 -3.53 13.64 10.66
N HIS A 150 -4.10 12.89 9.71
CA HIS A 150 -5.52 12.56 9.75
C HIS A 150 -5.80 11.48 10.77
N TRP A 151 -6.83 11.68 11.58
CA TRP A 151 -7.25 10.71 12.59
C TRP A 151 -7.83 9.46 11.93
N LEU A 152 -7.24 8.32 12.24
CA LEU A 152 -7.67 6.99 11.83
C LEU A 152 -8.50 6.29 12.91
N PHE A 153 -8.32 6.68 14.16
CA PHE A 153 -9.02 6.12 15.31
C PHE A 153 -8.99 7.08 16.49
N VAL A 154 -10.05 7.04 17.30
CA VAL A 154 -10.08 7.56 18.66
C VAL A 154 -10.91 6.61 19.51
N ASN A 155 -10.41 6.24 20.69
CA ASN A 155 -11.20 5.42 21.61
C ASN A 155 -12.27 6.24 22.33
N GLU A 156 -13.17 5.56 23.05
CA GLU A 156 -14.28 6.23 23.73
C GLU A 156 -13.79 7.23 24.79
N ALA A 157 -12.68 6.92 25.49
CA ALA A 157 -12.08 7.82 26.46
C ALA A 157 -11.63 9.15 25.82
N GLY A 158 -10.90 9.09 24.70
CA GLY A 158 -10.44 10.28 23.97
C GLY A 158 -11.57 11.07 23.34
N ALA A 159 -12.56 10.39 22.76
CA ALA A 159 -13.75 11.03 22.21
C ALA A 159 -14.53 11.81 23.28
N ARG A 160 -14.74 11.20 24.46
CA ARG A 160 -15.38 11.87 25.60
C ARG A 160 -14.56 13.03 26.15
N MET A 161 -13.24 12.86 26.27
CA MET A 161 -12.35 13.91 26.77
C MET A 161 -12.41 15.17 25.90
N LEU A 162 -12.46 14.99 24.57
CA LEU A 162 -12.47 16.09 23.62
C LEU A 162 -13.89 16.58 23.27
N ASP A 163 -14.93 15.97 23.84
CA ASP A 163 -16.35 16.21 23.47
C ASP A 163 -16.58 16.10 21.95
N LEU A 164 -15.98 15.06 21.37
CA LEU A 164 -16.07 14.74 19.95
C LEU A 164 -16.81 13.42 19.76
N ARG A 165 -17.51 13.29 18.63
CA ARG A 165 -18.03 11.99 18.20
C ARG A 165 -17.02 11.32 17.26
N PRO A 166 -16.77 10.01 17.36
CA PRO A 166 -15.82 9.32 16.48
C PRO A 166 -16.10 9.59 14.99
N GLU A 167 -17.36 9.64 14.57
CA GLU A 167 -17.72 9.90 13.17
C GLU A 167 -17.34 11.31 12.69
N GLU A 168 -17.17 12.26 13.62
CA GLU A 168 -16.75 13.63 13.33
C GLU A 168 -15.22 13.79 13.28
N THR A 169 -14.47 12.81 13.76
CA THR A 169 -13.00 12.86 13.89
C THR A 169 -12.27 12.11 12.79
N ILE A 170 -12.82 10.99 12.31
CA ILE A 170 -12.14 10.17 11.29
C ILE A 170 -11.89 10.96 10.01
N ASN A 171 -10.69 10.83 9.44
CA ASN A 171 -10.21 11.56 8.27
C ASN A 171 -10.21 13.09 8.45
N GLN A 172 -10.05 13.57 9.68
CA GLN A 172 -9.84 14.99 9.97
C GLN A 172 -8.47 15.17 10.61
N THR A 173 -7.83 16.29 10.32
CA THR A 173 -6.62 16.74 11.01
C THR A 173 -6.96 17.52 12.28
N ASP A 174 -6.00 17.63 13.21
CA ASP A 174 -6.11 18.50 14.39
C ASP A 174 -6.49 19.94 14.03
N ALA A 175 -5.94 20.46 12.92
CA ALA A 175 -6.20 21.82 12.46
C ALA A 175 -7.66 22.00 11.99
N GLU A 176 -8.20 21.02 11.26
CA GLU A 176 -9.59 21.02 10.81
C GLU A 176 -10.56 20.87 11.98
N LEU A 177 -10.24 19.98 12.93
CA LEU A 177 -11.00 19.82 14.16
C LEU A 177 -11.00 21.11 15.00
N ALA A 178 -9.84 21.74 15.16
CA ALA A 178 -9.71 22.99 15.89
C ALA A 178 -10.46 24.16 15.22
N ALA A 179 -10.51 24.20 13.89
CA ALA A 179 -11.30 25.20 13.15
C ALA A 179 -12.81 25.03 13.42
N ARG A 180 -13.29 23.79 13.52
CA ARG A 180 -14.70 23.48 13.82
C ARG A 180 -15.03 23.57 15.32
N ARG A 181 -14.03 23.40 16.18
CA ARG A 181 -14.13 23.44 17.65
C ARG A 181 -13.03 24.34 18.23
N PRO A 182 -13.17 25.68 18.14
CA PRO A 182 -12.13 26.61 18.60
C PRO A 182 -11.72 26.43 20.06
N ALA A 183 -12.59 25.90 20.91
CA ALA A 183 -12.29 25.57 22.30
C ALA A 183 -11.17 24.51 22.45
N LEU A 184 -11.02 23.62 21.47
CA LEU A 184 -10.00 22.57 21.46
C LEU A 184 -8.69 23.03 20.82
N MET A 185 -8.63 24.24 20.27
CA MET A 185 -7.50 24.75 19.49
C MET A 185 -6.17 24.66 20.24
N ALA A 186 -6.16 24.96 21.55
CA ALA A 186 -4.93 24.91 22.34
C ALA A 186 -4.40 23.47 22.48
N VAL A 187 -5.28 22.53 22.82
CA VAL A 187 -4.93 21.10 22.99
C VAL A 187 -4.50 20.50 21.67
N LEU A 188 -5.29 20.66 20.61
CA LEU A 188 -5.00 20.07 19.30
C LEU A 188 -3.72 20.64 18.68
N ARG A 189 -3.43 21.94 18.88
CA ARG A 189 -2.13 22.51 18.46
C ARG A 189 -0.96 21.92 19.24
N HIS A 190 -1.12 21.68 20.54
CA HIS A 190 -0.09 21.04 21.34
C HIS A 190 0.20 19.64 20.82
N THR A 191 -0.85 18.85 20.53
CA THR A 191 -0.72 17.51 19.95
C THR A 191 -0.03 17.55 18.60
N THR A 192 -0.40 18.47 17.69
CA THR A 192 0.27 18.63 16.39
C THR A 192 1.77 18.90 16.53
N LEU A 193 2.19 19.70 17.52
CA LEU A 193 3.60 19.97 17.77
C LEU A 193 4.34 18.77 18.35
N ALA A 194 3.71 18.02 19.26
CA ALA A 194 4.24 16.78 19.80
C ALA A 194 4.42 15.73 18.68
N ASP A 195 3.42 15.56 17.81
CA ASP A 195 3.44 14.64 16.67
C ASP A 195 4.60 14.99 15.71
N ALA A 196 4.77 16.26 15.35
CA ALA A 196 5.87 16.71 14.50
C ALA A 196 7.24 16.44 15.13
N THR A 197 7.34 16.57 16.46
CA THR A 197 8.56 16.28 17.22
C THR A 197 8.86 14.78 17.23
N ALA A 198 7.87 13.94 17.50
CA ALA A 198 8.00 12.49 17.46
C ALA A 198 8.42 12.01 16.06
N TRP A 199 7.79 12.55 15.02
CA TRP A 199 8.09 12.20 13.63
C TRP A 199 9.51 12.58 13.23
N SER A 200 9.95 13.80 13.55
CA SER A 200 11.30 14.27 13.20
C SER A 200 12.41 13.55 13.96
N SER A 201 12.15 13.10 15.19
CA SER A 201 13.12 12.40 16.03
C SER A 201 13.13 10.88 15.81
N GLY A 202 12.07 10.32 15.24
CA GLY A 202 11.87 8.86 15.14
C GLY A 202 11.69 8.17 16.49
N ALA A 203 11.38 8.92 17.55
CA ALA A 203 11.24 8.42 18.91
C ALA A 203 9.91 8.88 19.52
N ALA A 204 9.40 8.12 20.49
CA ALA A 204 8.22 8.50 21.24
C ALA A 204 8.49 9.79 22.04
N THR A 205 7.57 10.75 21.96
CA THR A 205 7.58 11.95 22.80
C THR A 205 6.72 11.71 24.03
N VAL A 206 7.29 11.93 25.21
CA VAL A 206 6.55 11.96 26.47
C VAL A 206 6.50 13.41 26.93
N THR A 207 5.30 13.94 27.09
CA THR A 207 5.05 15.28 27.62
C THR A 207 4.20 15.14 28.87
N ASP A 208 4.64 15.74 29.97
CA ASP A 208 3.80 15.85 31.16
C ASP A 208 2.70 16.87 30.84
N GLU A 209 1.45 16.41 30.68
CA GLU A 209 0.29 17.28 30.62
C GLU A 209 -0.03 17.79 32.04
N PHE A 210 -0.21 19.11 32.19
CA PHE A 210 -0.45 19.81 33.45
C PHE A 210 -1.92 19.76 33.88
#